data_AF-A0A9K3K4P9-F1
#
_entry.id   AF-A0A9K3K4P9-F1
#
_cell.length_a   1.000
_cell.length_b   1.000
_cell.length_c   1.000
_cell.angle_alpha   90.00
_cell.angle_beta   90.00
_cell.angle_gamma   90.00
#
_symmetry.space_group_name_H-M   'P 1'
#
loop_
_entity.id
_entity.type
_entity.pdbx_description
1 polymer ?
#
loop_
_entity_poly.entity_id
_entity_poly.type
_entity_poly.pdbx_seq_one_letter_code
_entity_poly.pdbx_strand_id
1 'polypeptide(L)'
;MSVTEEDWDDEDDTDGDDLEIQYLDGDDDDDDDGDFMEFSPAEAKSKVDGWMRELQQLARSSSRDKQAVDKAQDILNEMFELYVQSEDSTFFPTTQVYKYILEAYAYSKDPKGADEAMALLEKMHDLGQCLHCPA
;
A
#
# COMPACT_ATOMS: atom_id res chain seq x y z
N MET A 1 15.95 -23.30 59.32
CA MET A 1 17.31 -23.61 58.85
C MET A 1 17.21 -24.91 58.10
N SER A 2 17.43 -25.02 56.80
CA SER A 2 17.76 -24.04 55.78
C SER A 2 17.33 -24.71 54.48
N VAL A 3 16.48 -24.06 53.69
CA VAL A 3 16.19 -24.49 52.32
C VAL A 3 17.41 -24.05 51.52
N THR A 4 18.19 -25.01 51.04
CA THR A 4 19.34 -24.75 50.16
C THR A 4 18.80 -24.51 48.76
N GLU A 5 18.96 -23.25 48.34
CA GLU A 5 19.23 -22.75 46.98
C GLU A 5 18.82 -23.64 45.81
N GLU A 6 17.74 -23.21 45.16
CA GLU A 6 17.39 -23.58 43.79
C GLU A 6 18.22 -22.69 42.85
N ASP A 7 19.07 -23.38 42.08
CA ASP A 7 19.96 -22.85 41.05
C ASP A 7 19.14 -22.50 39.81
N TRP A 8 19.36 -21.30 39.27
CA TRP A 8 18.70 -20.78 38.07
C TRP A 8 19.64 -20.96 36.88
N ASP A 9 19.35 -21.91 35.99
CA ASP A 9 19.87 -21.99 34.62
C ASP A 9 18.61 -21.99 33.71
N ASP A 10 18.26 -20.89 33.05
CA ASP A 10 18.74 -20.43 31.73
C ASP A 10 18.29 -21.37 30.59
N GLU A 11 17.20 -20.98 29.91
CA GLU A 11 17.06 -20.80 28.45
C GLU A 11 15.58 -20.86 28.03
N ASP A 12 15.15 -19.78 27.37
CA ASP A 12 13.80 -19.50 26.86
C ASP A 12 13.66 -20.19 25.49
N ASP A 13 13.14 -21.41 25.47
CA ASP A 13 12.67 -22.05 24.24
C ASP A 13 11.20 -21.65 24.04
N THR A 14 10.98 -20.71 23.13
CA THR A 14 9.65 -20.34 22.66
C THR A 14 9.12 -21.47 21.77
N ASP A 15 8.23 -22.29 22.34
CA ASP A 15 7.31 -23.16 21.59
C ASP A 15 6.39 -22.26 20.74
N GLY A 16 6.82 -21.98 19.51
CA GLY A 16 5.99 -21.36 18.49
C GLY A 16 5.08 -22.41 17.86
N ASP A 17 3.80 -22.34 18.19
CA ASP A 17 2.76 -23.19 17.63
C ASP A 17 2.67 -22.95 16.12
N ASP A 18 3.13 -23.93 15.33
CA ASP A 18 2.97 -24.00 13.88
C ASP A 18 1.48 -23.90 13.52
N LEU A 19 1.06 -22.74 13.01
CA LEU A 19 -0.22 -22.61 12.32
C LEU A 19 -0.12 -23.33 10.99
N GLU A 20 -0.54 -24.59 11.00
CA GLU A 20 -0.79 -25.44 9.85
C GLU A 20 -1.79 -24.75 8.91
N ILE A 21 -1.28 -23.95 7.98
CA ILE A 21 -2.07 -23.49 6.83
C ILE A 21 -2.26 -24.72 5.95
N GLN A 22 -3.47 -25.28 6.02
CA GLN A 22 -3.94 -26.37 5.19
C GLN A 22 -4.10 -25.84 3.77
N TYR A 23 -3.04 -25.96 2.96
CA TYR A 23 -3.15 -25.76 1.52
C TYR A 23 -4.06 -26.86 0.97
N LEU A 24 -5.26 -26.45 0.56
CA LEU A 24 -6.23 -27.30 -0.11
C LEU A 24 -5.60 -27.87 -1.39
N ASP A 25 -5.48 -29.18 -1.48
CA ASP A 25 -5.27 -29.91 -2.72
C ASP A 25 -6.43 -29.60 -3.68
N GLY A 26 -6.21 -28.60 -4.54
CA GLY A 26 -6.99 -28.31 -5.72
C GLY A 26 -6.10 -28.52 -6.93
N ASP A 27 -6.20 -29.69 -7.56
CA ASP A 27 -5.71 -29.95 -8.90
C ASP A 27 -6.40 -28.98 -9.89
N ASP A 28 -5.75 -27.86 -10.20
CA ASP A 28 -5.97 -27.10 -11.42
C ASP A 28 -4.60 -26.61 -11.91
N ASP A 29 -4.16 -27.20 -13.03
CA ASP A 29 -2.98 -26.84 -13.80
C ASP A 29 -3.05 -25.38 -14.28
N ASP A 30 -2.35 -24.47 -13.62
CA ASP A 30 -1.85 -23.23 -14.21
C ASP A 30 -0.45 -22.99 -13.66
N ASP A 31 0.56 -23.28 -14.49
CA ASP A 31 1.93 -22.79 -14.35
C ASP A 31 1.90 -21.25 -14.36
N ASP A 32 1.67 -20.61 -13.21
CA ASP A 32 2.02 -19.20 -13.00
C ASP A 32 3.33 -19.19 -12.22
N ASP A 33 4.42 -19.40 -12.96
CA ASP A 33 5.74 -18.91 -12.60
C ASP A 33 5.67 -17.40 -12.41
N GLY A 34 5.20 -16.98 -11.23
CA GLY A 34 5.19 -15.61 -10.79
C GLY A 34 6.61 -15.06 -10.84
N ASP A 35 6.94 -14.42 -11.95
CA ASP A 35 8.15 -13.63 -12.16
C ASP A 35 8.10 -12.49 -11.13
N PHE A 36 8.64 -12.77 -9.95
CA PHE A 36 8.81 -11.79 -8.89
C PHE A 36 9.72 -10.69 -9.45
N MET A 37 9.10 -9.60 -9.91
CA MET A 37 9.80 -8.45 -10.46
C MET A 37 10.57 -7.75 -9.34
N GLU A 38 11.82 -8.18 -9.13
CA GLU A 38 12.78 -7.54 -8.23
C GLU A 38 13.25 -6.22 -8.86
N PHE A 39 12.56 -5.12 -8.54
CA PHE A 39 13.01 -3.78 -8.95
C PHE A 39 14.27 -3.38 -8.16
N SER A 40 15.27 -2.85 -8.85
CA SER A 40 16.38 -2.18 -8.15
C SER A 40 15.84 -0.95 -7.39
N PRO A 41 16.26 -0.66 -6.15
CA PRO A 41 15.78 0.49 -5.38
C PRO A 41 15.92 1.84 -6.11
N ALA A 42 16.88 1.97 -7.03
CA ALA A 42 17.06 3.16 -7.85
C ALA A 42 15.99 3.31 -8.95
N GLU A 43 15.52 2.18 -9.51
CA GLU A 43 14.51 2.14 -10.56
C GLU A 43 13.11 2.41 -9.99
N ALA A 44 12.78 1.79 -8.87
CA ALA A 44 11.54 2.05 -8.13
C ALA A 44 11.40 3.54 -7.79
N LYS A 45 12.46 4.12 -7.22
CA LYS A 45 12.50 5.56 -6.91
C LYS A 45 12.32 6.44 -8.14
N SER A 46 12.98 6.14 -9.25
CA SER A 46 12.84 6.93 -10.47
C SER A 46 11.41 6.90 -11.02
N LYS A 47 10.71 5.77 -10.89
CA LYS A 47 9.32 5.63 -11.33
C LYS A 47 8.37 6.43 -10.44
N VAL A 48 8.54 6.33 -9.12
CA VAL A 48 7.79 7.14 -8.13
C VAL A 48 8.02 8.63 -8.33
N ASP A 49 9.25 9.06 -8.58
CA ASP A 49 9.56 10.47 -8.90
C ASP A 49 8.85 10.95 -10.18
N GLY A 50 8.70 10.07 -11.17
CA GLY A 50 7.94 10.32 -12.40
C GLY A 50 6.47 10.56 -12.12
N TRP A 51 5.81 9.61 -11.45
CA TRP A 51 4.40 9.74 -11.07
C TRP A 51 4.15 10.96 -10.17
N MET A 52 5.04 11.25 -9.22
CA MET A 52 4.92 12.42 -8.34
C MET A 52 4.91 13.74 -9.13
N ARG A 53 5.76 13.86 -10.16
CA ARG A 53 5.75 15.03 -11.04
C ARG A 53 4.46 15.13 -11.84
N GLU A 54 3.98 14.01 -12.35
CA GLU A 54 2.74 13.97 -13.13
C GLU A 54 1.53 14.36 -12.27
N LEU A 55 1.39 13.76 -11.09
CA LEU A 55 0.35 14.10 -10.12
C LEU A 55 0.41 15.58 -9.72
N GLN A 56 1.60 16.12 -9.45
CA GLN A 56 1.77 17.54 -9.16
C GLN A 56 1.33 18.41 -10.33
N GLN A 57 1.63 18.01 -11.57
CA GLN A 57 1.21 18.73 -12.77
C GLN A 57 -0.30 18.67 -12.96
N LEU A 58 -0.91 17.50 -12.76
CA LEU A 58 -2.36 17.28 -12.85
C LEU A 58 -3.08 18.14 -11.80
N ALA A 59 -2.64 18.13 -10.54
CA ALA A 59 -3.20 18.95 -9.47
C ALA A 59 -3.18 20.46 -9.79
N ARG A 60 -2.15 20.95 -10.48
CA ARG A 60 -2.04 22.37 -10.87
C ARG A 60 -2.83 22.72 -12.14
N SER A 61 -3.07 21.75 -13.01
CA SER A 61 -3.71 21.97 -14.33
C SER A 61 -5.17 21.51 -14.40
N SER A 62 -5.66 20.80 -13.39
CA SER A 62 -7.00 20.21 -13.25
C SER A 62 -8.16 21.20 -13.19
N SER A 63 -7.91 22.52 -13.21
CA SER A 63 -8.93 23.59 -13.16
C SER A 63 -10.04 23.46 -14.22
N ARG A 64 -9.85 22.65 -15.28
CA ARG A 64 -10.80 22.49 -16.38
C ARG A 64 -11.00 21.08 -16.92
N ASP A 65 -10.18 20.10 -16.54
CA ASP A 65 -10.17 18.79 -17.22
C ASP A 65 -10.53 17.66 -16.25
N LYS A 66 -11.67 17.01 -16.54
CA LYS A 66 -12.05 15.75 -15.87
C LYS A 66 -11.00 14.66 -16.09
N GLN A 67 -10.35 14.67 -17.26
CA GLN A 67 -9.27 13.74 -17.59
C GLN A 67 -8.08 13.83 -16.63
N ALA A 68 -7.89 14.96 -15.93
CA ALA A 68 -6.82 15.08 -14.96
C ALA A 68 -7.08 14.23 -13.72
N VAL A 69 -8.35 14.04 -13.37
CA VAL A 69 -8.77 13.19 -12.26
C VAL A 69 -8.60 11.72 -12.62
N ASP A 70 -9.10 11.32 -13.80
CA ASP A 70 -9.01 9.93 -14.27
C ASP A 70 -7.55 9.45 -14.29
N LYS A 71 -6.65 10.27 -14.88
CA LYS A 71 -5.21 9.96 -14.89
C LYS A 71 -4.59 9.87 -13.51
N ALA A 72 -5.02 10.72 -12.58
CA ALA A 72 -4.49 10.71 -11.23
C ALA A 72 -4.92 9.44 -10.47
N GLN A 73 -6.12 8.92 -10.75
CA GLN A 73 -6.55 7.61 -10.25
C GLN A 73 -5.80 6.46 -10.91
N ASP A 74 -5.57 6.52 -12.23
CA ASP A 74 -4.79 5.51 -12.94
C ASP A 74 -3.39 5.36 -12.35
N ILE A 75 -2.72 6.48 -12.07
CA ILE A 75 -1.40 6.48 -11.40
C ILE A 75 -1.49 5.84 -10.01
N LEU A 76 -2.52 6.15 -9.22
CA LEU A 76 -2.70 5.56 -7.90
C LEU A 76 -2.88 4.04 -7.98
N ASN A 77 -3.67 3.57 -8.94
CA ASN A 77 -3.88 2.14 -9.17
C ASN A 77 -2.57 1.47 -9.60
N GLU A 78 -1.81 2.07 -10.53
CA GLU A 78 -0.51 1.55 -10.96
C GLU A 78 0.49 1.46 -9.80
N MET A 79 0.50 2.45 -8.90
CA MET A 79 1.32 2.43 -7.68
C MET A 79 0.96 1.24 -6.78
N PHE A 80 -0.33 0.99 -6.58
CA PHE A 80 -0.79 -0.14 -5.77
C PHE A 80 -0.53 -1.49 -6.44
N GLU A 81 -0.75 -1.61 -7.74
CA GLU A 81 -0.47 -2.84 -8.49
C GLU A 81 1.01 -3.21 -8.40
N LEU A 82 1.91 -2.23 -8.52
CA LEU A 82 3.35 -2.46 -8.39
C LEU A 82 3.78 -2.71 -6.94
N TYR A 83 3.10 -2.10 -5.97
CA TYR A 83 3.29 -2.46 -4.56
C TYR A 83 2.92 -3.92 -4.30
N VAL A 84 1.80 -4.40 -4.84
CA VAL A 84 1.36 -5.79 -4.67
C VAL A 84 2.28 -6.77 -5.41
N GLN A 85 2.74 -6.43 -6.62
CA GLN A 85 3.61 -7.30 -7.40
C GLN A 85 5.04 -7.37 -6.87
N SER A 86 5.61 -6.25 -6.41
CA SER A 86 7.01 -6.19 -5.97
C SER A 86 7.17 -6.29 -4.44
N GLU A 87 6.09 -6.18 -3.67
CA GLU A 87 6.08 -6.04 -2.19
C GLU A 87 6.97 -4.89 -1.67
N ASP A 88 7.38 -3.96 -2.54
CA ASP A 88 8.27 -2.87 -2.21
C ASP A 88 7.49 -1.66 -1.72
N SER A 89 7.66 -1.35 -0.42
CA SER A 89 7.10 -0.17 0.24
C SER A 89 7.38 1.18 -0.45
N THR A 90 8.37 1.25 -1.34
CA THR A 90 8.66 2.44 -2.16
C THR A 90 7.47 2.82 -3.06
N PHE A 91 6.72 1.84 -3.56
CA PHE A 91 5.56 2.06 -4.41
C PHE A 91 4.28 2.38 -3.62
N PHE A 92 4.29 2.23 -2.29
CA PHE A 92 3.13 2.53 -1.47
C PHE A 92 2.76 4.02 -1.59
N PRO A 93 1.50 4.34 -1.94
CA PRO A 93 1.10 5.73 -2.13
C PRO A 93 1.12 6.48 -0.80
N THR A 94 1.96 7.51 -0.76
CA THR A 94 2.11 8.37 0.42
C THR A 94 0.96 9.39 0.52
N THR A 95 0.80 10.01 1.69
CA THR A 95 -0.15 11.12 1.90
C THR A 95 -0.04 12.23 0.86
N GLN A 96 1.15 12.43 0.28
CA GLN A 96 1.37 13.45 -0.73
C GLN A 96 0.70 13.11 -2.07
N VAL A 97 0.63 11.83 -2.44
CA VAL A 97 -0.10 11.33 -3.62
C VAL A 97 -1.59 11.61 -3.46
N TYR A 98 -2.17 11.18 -2.34
CA TYR A 98 -3.58 11.43 -2.03
C TYR A 98 -3.92 12.92 -2.04
N LYS A 99 -3.05 13.76 -1.46
CA LYS A 99 -3.23 15.22 -1.50
C LYS A 99 -3.36 15.75 -2.93
N TYR A 100 -2.50 15.32 -3.86
CA TYR A 100 -2.57 15.79 -5.24
C TYR A 100 -3.84 15.33 -5.96
N ILE A 101 -4.29 14.09 -5.71
CA ILE A 101 -5.53 13.58 -6.27
C ILE A 101 -6.72 14.37 -5.73
N LEU A 102 -6.75 14.69 -4.43
CA LEU A 102 -7.79 15.52 -3.81
C LEU A 102 -7.79 16.96 -4.36
N GLU A 103 -6.62 17.56 -4.56
CA GLU A 103 -6.51 18.86 -5.23
C GLU A 103 -7.05 18.77 -6.67
N ALA A 104 -6.74 17.69 -7.40
CA ALA A 104 -7.29 17.45 -8.74
C ALA A 104 -8.82 17.37 -8.73
N TYR A 105 -9.41 16.64 -7.78
CA TYR A 105 -10.86 16.60 -7.59
C TYR A 105 -11.47 17.95 -7.24
N ALA A 106 -10.86 18.69 -6.31
CA ALA A 106 -11.35 19.97 -5.84
C ALA A 106 -11.37 21.04 -6.94
N TYR A 107 -10.41 20.98 -7.87
CA TYR A 107 -10.34 21.88 -9.02
C TYR A 107 -11.09 21.35 -10.25
N SER A 108 -11.34 20.04 -10.31
CA SER A 108 -12.23 19.46 -11.31
C SER A 108 -13.63 20.05 -11.10
N LYS A 109 -14.24 20.55 -12.17
CA LYS A 109 -15.62 21.06 -12.12
C LYS A 109 -16.65 19.93 -12.14
N ASP A 110 -16.27 18.74 -11.67
CA ASP A 110 -17.17 17.60 -11.65
C ASP A 110 -18.11 17.71 -10.43
N PRO A 111 -19.44 17.71 -10.61
CA PRO A 111 -20.37 17.70 -9.49
C PRO A 111 -20.21 16.48 -8.56
N LYS A 112 -19.64 15.37 -9.05
CA LYS A 112 -19.35 14.17 -8.24
C LYS A 112 -17.95 14.16 -7.63
N GLY A 113 -17.11 15.14 -7.96
CA GLY A 113 -15.71 15.13 -7.53
C GLY A 113 -15.54 15.18 -6.02
N ALA A 114 -16.48 15.81 -5.30
CA ALA A 114 -16.48 15.83 -3.84
C ALA A 114 -16.79 14.47 -3.22
N ASP A 115 -17.73 13.71 -3.78
CA ASP A 115 -18.11 12.39 -3.29
C ASP A 115 -16.97 11.37 -3.52
N GLU A 116 -16.37 11.39 -4.71
CA GLU A 116 -15.22 10.55 -5.05
C GLU A 116 -13.98 10.87 -4.20
N ALA A 117 -13.73 12.17 -3.95
CA ALA A 117 -12.66 12.61 -3.05
C ALA A 117 -12.89 12.13 -1.61
N MET A 118 -14.13 12.14 -1.13
CA MET A 118 -14.47 11.63 0.19
C MET A 118 -14.26 10.11 0.27
N ALA A 119 -14.73 9.36 -0.72
CA ALA A 119 -14.52 7.91 -0.79
C ALA A 119 -13.02 7.54 -0.84
N LEU A 120 -12.19 8.35 -1.52
CA LEU A 120 -10.75 8.16 -1.54
C LEU A 120 -10.11 8.38 -0.16
N LEU A 121 -10.54 9.41 0.56
CA LEU A 121 -10.07 9.69 1.92
C LEU A 121 -10.45 8.60 2.92
N GLU A 122 -11.67 8.09 2.83
CA GLU A 122 -12.14 6.97 3.65
C GLU A 122 -11.26 5.74 3.42
N LYS A 123 -10.96 5.39 2.16
CA LYS A 123 -10.03 4.29 1.84
C LYS A 123 -8.64 4.49 2.45
N MET A 124 -8.06 5.68 2.33
CA MET A 124 -6.75 5.99 2.92
C MET A 124 -6.78 5.83 4.44
N HIS A 125 -7.85 6.30 5.07
CA HIS A 125 -8.02 6.23 6.51
C HIS A 125 -8.20 4.78 6.99
N ASP A 126 -9.01 3.97 6.32
CA ASP A 126 -9.21 2.56 6.66
C ASP A 126 -7.91 1.76 6.53
N LEU A 127 -7.12 2.01 5.47
CA LEU A 127 -5.79 1.43 5.31
C LEU A 127 -4.84 1.84 6.43
N GLY A 128 -4.87 3.12 6.85
CA GLY A 128 -4.05 3.63 7.94
C GLY A 128 -4.49 3.16 9.33
N GLN A 129 -5.79 2.90 9.53
CA GLN A 129 -6.34 2.43 10.79
C GLN A 129 -6.17 0.93 10.99
N CYS A 130 -6.06 0.13 9.93
CA CYS A 130 -5.74 -1.29 10.04
C CYS A 130 -4.32 -1.52 10.65
N LEU A 131 -3.44 -0.51 10.60
CA LEU A 131 -2.15 -0.51 11.32
C LEU A 131 -2.28 -0.21 12.83
N HIS A 132 -3.48 0.10 13.31
CA HIS A 132 -3.77 0.46 14.69
C HIS A 132 -4.93 -0.40 15.22
N CYS A 133 -4.76 -1.72 15.26
CA CYS A 133 -5.61 -2.59 16.07
C CYS A 133 -5.36 -2.30 17.56
N PRO A 134 -6.33 -1.79 18.34
CA PRO A 134 -6.29 -2.00 19.79
C PRO A 134 -6.60 -3.48 20.06
N ALA A 135 -5.66 -4.14 20.74
CA ALA A 135 -5.84 -5.46 21.34
C ALA A 135 -6.95 -5.46 22.40
#